data_AF-A0A2J8TKG2-F1
#
_entry.id   AF-A0A2J8TKG2-F1
#
_cell.length_a   1.000
_cell.length_b   1.000
_cell.length_c   1.000
_cell.angle_alpha   90.00
_cell.angle_beta   90.00
_cell.angle_gamma   90.00
#
_symmetry.space_group_name_H-M   'P 1'
#
loop_
_entity.id
_entity.type
_entity.pdbx_description
1 polymer ?
#
loop_
_entity_poly.entity_id
_entity_poly.type
_entity_poly.pdbx_seq_one_letter_code
_entity_poly.pdbx_strand_id
1 'polypeptide(L)'
;MKDSCITVMAMALLSGFFFFAPASSYNLDVRGARSFSPPRAGRHFGYRVLQVGNGVIVGAPGEGNSTGSLYQCQSGTGHCLPLSLRDSNYTSKYLGMTLATDPTDGSILFAAVQFSTSYKTEFDFSDYVKRKDPDALLKHVKHMLLLTNTFGAINYVATEVFREELGARPDATKVLIIITDGEATDSGNIDAAKDIIRYIIGVG
;
A
#
# COMPACT_ATOMS: atom_id res chain seq x y z
N MET A 1 -6.77 3.64 43.59
CA MET A 1 -8.03 2.86 43.64
C MET A 1 -9.09 3.57 42.83
N LYS A 2 -9.25 3.16 41.57
CA LYS A 2 -10.45 3.19 40.71
C LYS A 2 -9.96 2.81 39.31
N ASP A 3 -9.97 1.51 39.05
CA ASP A 3 -9.68 0.97 37.72
C ASP A 3 -10.90 1.22 36.83
N SER A 4 -10.74 2.05 35.80
CA SER A 4 -11.76 2.22 34.76
C SER A 4 -11.58 1.12 33.72
N CYS A 5 -12.31 0.02 33.91
CA CYS A 5 -12.48 -1.02 32.90
C CYS A 5 -13.59 -0.59 31.91
N ILE A 6 -13.32 -0.63 30.61
CA ILE A 6 -14.36 -0.44 29.58
C ILE A 6 -15.11 -1.77 29.43
N THR A 7 -16.31 -1.85 29.99
CA THR A 7 -17.22 -2.98 29.86
C THR A 7 -18.02 -2.86 28.55
N VAL A 8 -17.78 -3.74 27.58
CA VAL A 8 -18.70 -3.94 26.44
C VAL A 8 -19.67 -5.06 26.83
N MET A 9 -20.94 -4.71 27.03
CA MET A 9 -21.98 -5.63 27.47
C MET A 9 -22.74 -6.19 26.25
N ALA A 10 -22.45 -7.44 25.86
CA ALA A 10 -23.29 -8.18 24.93
C ALA A 10 -24.30 -9.01 25.73
N MET A 11 -25.58 -8.61 25.72
CA MET A 11 -26.66 -9.40 26.31
C MET A 11 -27.03 -10.55 25.36
N ALA A 12 -26.56 -11.75 25.67
CA ALA A 12 -27.20 -12.99 25.22
C ALA A 12 -28.03 -13.54 26.39
N LEU A 13 -29.36 -13.50 26.24
CA LEU A 13 -30.30 -14.09 27.19
C LEU A 13 -30.26 -15.60 27.08
N LEU A 14 -29.41 -16.26 27.87
CA LEU A 14 -29.55 -17.67 28.22
C LEU A 14 -29.10 -17.84 29.67
N SER A 15 -30.00 -18.38 30.49
CA SER A 15 -29.83 -18.68 31.91
C SER A 15 -28.62 -19.59 32.14
N GLY A 16 -27.54 -19.05 32.69
CA GLY A 16 -26.35 -19.80 33.10
C GLY A 16 -25.31 -18.87 33.71
N PHE A 17 -24.62 -19.33 34.75
CA PHE A 17 -23.57 -18.59 35.46
C PHE A 17 -22.58 -17.92 34.48
N PHE A 18 -22.53 -16.59 34.47
CA PHE A 18 -21.57 -15.82 33.70
C PHE A 18 -20.19 -15.86 34.38
N PHE A 19 -19.27 -16.67 33.85
CA PHE A 19 -17.85 -16.43 34.03
C PHE A 19 -17.47 -15.21 33.18
N PHE A 20 -17.18 -14.09 33.83
CA PHE A 20 -16.45 -13.00 33.19
C PHE A 20 -15.01 -13.46 32.96
N ALA A 21 -14.69 -13.91 31.74
CA ALA A 21 -13.30 -14.01 31.32
C ALA A 21 -12.84 -12.61 30.90
N PRO A 22 -11.92 -11.93 31.63
CA PRO A 22 -11.30 -10.73 31.09
C PRO A 22 -10.54 -11.14 29.83
N ALA A 23 -10.94 -10.60 28.68
CA ALA A 23 -10.16 -10.72 27.45
C ALA A 23 -8.87 -9.92 27.65
N SER A 24 -7.84 -10.57 28.18
CA SER A 24 -6.50 -10.02 28.21
C SER A 24 -5.98 -10.08 26.77
N SER A 25 -5.68 -8.92 26.18
CA SER A 25 -4.91 -8.85 24.95
C SER A 25 -3.54 -9.48 25.24
N TYR A 26 -3.41 -10.79 25.04
CA TYR A 26 -2.25 -11.55 25.50
C TYR A 26 -0.97 -11.24 24.72
N ASN A 27 -1.09 -10.60 23.55
CA ASN A 27 0.02 -10.25 22.66
C ASN A 27 0.21 -8.75 22.42
N LEU A 28 -0.54 -7.88 23.11
CA LEU A 28 -0.31 -6.43 23.06
C LEU A 28 0.24 -5.98 24.41
N ASP A 29 1.40 -5.31 24.38
CA ASP A 29 1.99 -4.73 25.58
C ASP A 29 1.21 -3.49 26.02
N VAL A 30 0.26 -3.70 26.92
CA VAL A 30 -0.55 -2.63 27.52
C VAL A 30 0.27 -1.80 28.52
N ARG A 31 1.34 -2.36 29.11
CA ARG A 31 2.17 -1.65 30.11
C ARG A 31 3.10 -0.63 29.44
N GLY A 32 3.59 -0.94 28.25
CA GLY A 32 4.40 -0.05 27.41
C GLY A 32 3.59 0.93 26.54
N ALA A 33 2.27 1.00 26.71
CA ALA A 33 1.41 1.84 25.88
C ALA A 33 1.79 3.32 25.98
N ARG A 34 1.95 3.97 24.81
CA ARG A 34 2.23 5.41 24.70
C ARG A 34 0.94 6.16 24.37
N SER A 35 0.76 7.31 25.01
CA SER A 35 -0.38 8.20 24.76
C SER A 35 0.07 9.48 24.08
N PHE A 36 -0.71 9.90 23.09
CA PHE A 36 -0.54 11.17 22.39
C PHE A 36 -1.72 12.08 22.76
N SER A 37 -1.43 13.23 23.38
CA SER A 37 -2.46 14.20 23.73
C SER A 37 -1.95 15.63 23.55
N PRO A 38 -2.26 16.28 22.40
CA PRO A 38 -1.88 17.67 22.20
C PRO A 38 -2.64 18.59 23.17
N PRO A 39 -2.02 19.66 23.69
CA PRO A 39 -2.64 20.56 24.68
C PRO A 39 -3.85 21.33 24.15
N ARG A 40 -4.04 21.40 22.82
CA ARG A 40 -5.16 22.07 22.15
C ARG A 40 -6.08 21.09 21.39
N ALA A 41 -6.00 19.80 21.70
CA ALA A 41 -6.82 18.79 21.06
C ALA A 41 -8.32 19.01 21.36
N GLY A 42 -9.14 19.10 20.32
CA GLY A 42 -10.59 19.03 20.46
C GLY A 42 -11.04 17.62 20.85
N ARG A 43 -12.31 17.47 21.24
CA ARG A 43 -12.87 16.18 21.70
C ARG A 43 -12.84 15.07 20.64
N HIS A 44 -12.75 15.43 19.37
CA HIS A 44 -12.67 14.50 18.26
C HIS A 44 -11.23 14.23 17.78
N PHE A 45 -10.20 14.69 18.50
CA PHE A 45 -8.84 14.23 18.26
C PHE A 45 -8.76 12.71 18.44
N GLY A 46 -8.25 12.01 17.43
CA GLY A 46 -8.24 10.55 17.39
C GLY A 46 -9.42 9.94 16.64
N TYR A 47 -10.28 10.74 16.01
CA TYR A 47 -11.41 10.24 15.21
C TYR A 47 -10.97 9.32 14.07
N ARG A 48 -9.81 9.61 13.46
CA ARG A 48 -9.08 8.70 12.57
C ARG A 48 -7.60 8.73 12.93
N VAL A 49 -6.94 7.58 12.81
CA VAL A 49 -5.49 7.44 13.02
C VAL A 49 -4.89 6.66 11.86
N LEU A 50 -3.71 7.07 11.42
CA LEU A 50 -3.01 6.47 10.29
C LEU A 50 -1.52 6.43 10.60
N GLN A 51 -0.92 5.24 10.62
CA GLN A 51 0.52 5.11 10.83
C GLN A 51 1.25 5.43 9.53
N VAL A 52 2.23 6.34 9.58
CA VAL A 52 3.03 6.75 8.42
C VAL A 52 4.49 6.91 8.86
N GLY A 53 5.38 6.08 8.30
CA GLY A 53 6.78 6.01 8.69
C GLY A 53 6.95 5.79 10.20
N ASN A 54 7.75 6.65 10.85
CA ASN A 54 8.03 6.60 12.30
C ASN A 54 7.04 7.44 13.15
N GLY A 55 5.85 7.72 12.62
CA GLY A 55 4.85 8.55 13.28
C GLY A 55 3.42 8.12 12.99
N VAL A 56 2.49 8.91 13.52
CA VAL A 56 1.04 8.72 13.37
C VAL A 56 0.44 10.04 12.90
N ILE A 57 -0.36 9.99 11.84
CA ILE A 57 -1.24 11.07 11.43
C ILE A 57 -2.58 10.88 12.12
N VAL A 58 -3.06 11.91 12.80
CA VAL A 58 -4.31 11.89 13.57
C VAL A 58 -5.27 12.92 12.99
N GLY A 59 -6.46 12.46 12.64
CA GLY A 59 -7.58 13.31 12.22
C GLY A 59 -8.36 13.80 13.43
N ALA A 60 -8.65 15.10 13.46
CA ALA A 60 -9.41 15.75 14.52
C ALA A 60 -10.48 16.68 13.92
N PRO A 61 -11.67 16.15 13.58
CA PRO A 61 -12.81 16.94 13.15
C PRO A 61 -13.19 18.03 14.16
N GLY A 62 -13.70 19.15 13.66
CA GLY A 62 -14.13 20.28 14.47
C GLY A 62 -15.47 20.05 15.16
N GLU A 63 -15.64 20.64 16.34
CA GLU A 63 -16.88 20.63 17.12
C GLU A 63 -17.49 22.04 17.13
N GLY A 64 -18.81 22.14 17.00
CA GLY A 64 -19.51 23.43 16.93
C GLY A 64 -19.03 24.30 15.76
N ASN A 65 -18.48 25.49 16.07
CA ASN A 65 -17.95 26.44 15.10
C ASN A 65 -16.45 26.25 14.82
N SER A 66 -15.79 25.27 15.45
CA SER A 66 -14.38 24.98 15.18
C SER A 66 -14.22 24.24 13.85
N THR A 67 -13.18 24.56 13.10
CA THR A 67 -12.75 23.79 11.93
C THR A 67 -12.02 22.52 12.36
N GLY A 68 -11.93 21.55 11.45
CA GLY A 68 -11.17 20.33 11.67
C GLY A 68 -9.67 20.56 11.48
N SER A 69 -8.87 19.60 11.91
CA SER A 69 -7.41 19.66 11.79
C SER A 69 -6.81 18.27 11.63
N LEU A 70 -5.62 18.22 11.04
CA LEU A 70 -4.76 17.04 11.02
C LEU A 70 -3.58 17.28 11.95
N TYR A 71 -3.10 16.23 12.61
CA TYR A 71 -1.94 16.29 13.49
C TYR A 71 -0.92 15.24 13.07
N GLN A 72 0.35 15.61 13.10
CA GLN A 72 1.47 14.67 12.97
C GLN A 72 2.08 14.42 14.35
N CYS A 73 1.96 13.18 14.81
CA CYS A 73 2.47 12.71 16.09
C CYS A 73 3.76 11.91 15.89
N GLN A 74 4.86 12.36 16.49
CA GLN A 74 6.15 11.71 16.36
C GLN A 74 6.35 10.64 17.46
N SER A 75 6.69 9.42 17.06
CA SER A 75 6.87 8.30 18.01
C SER A 75 8.04 8.54 18.99
N GLY A 76 9.11 9.21 18.53
CA GLY A 76 10.29 9.48 19.34
C GLY A 76 10.06 10.52 20.44
N THR A 77 9.39 11.63 20.11
CA THR A 77 9.22 12.76 21.04
C THR A 77 7.90 12.71 21.83
N GLY A 78 6.91 11.95 21.36
CA GLY A 78 5.58 11.95 21.97
C GLY A 78 4.73 13.18 21.64
N HIS A 79 5.26 14.13 20.87
CA HIS A 79 4.57 15.37 20.53
C HIS A 79 3.74 15.23 19.25
N CYS A 80 2.58 15.89 19.25
CA CYS A 80 1.70 16.03 18.10
C CYS A 80 1.61 17.50 17.69
N LEU A 81 1.96 17.80 16.45
CA LEU A 81 1.90 19.15 15.88
C LEU A 81 0.81 19.22 14.82
N PRO A 82 0.05 20.32 14.74
CA PRO A 82 -0.94 20.50 13.69
C PRO A 82 -0.26 20.54 12.32
N LEU A 83 -0.84 19.84 11.35
CA LEU A 83 -0.36 19.79 9.97
C LEU A 83 -1.09 20.86 9.15
N SER A 84 -0.34 21.83 8.63
CA SER A 84 -0.87 22.84 7.71
C SER A 84 -0.93 22.28 6.29
N LEU A 85 -2.14 22.25 5.72
CA LEU A 85 -2.33 21.91 4.31
C LEU A 85 -1.84 23.06 3.43
N ARG A 86 -0.78 22.83 2.66
CA ARG A 86 -0.35 23.79 1.64
C ARG A 86 -1.42 23.89 0.56
N ASP A 87 -1.70 25.11 0.10
CA ASP A 87 -2.62 25.41 -1.00
C ASP A 87 -4.10 25.08 -0.78
N SER A 88 -4.52 24.85 0.47
CA SER A 88 -5.93 24.71 0.81
C SER A 88 -6.58 26.09 1.02
N ASN A 89 -7.49 26.47 0.12
CA ASN A 89 -8.29 27.70 0.24
C ASN A 89 -9.53 27.53 1.13
N TYR A 90 -9.81 26.31 1.62
CA TYR A 90 -11.01 26.04 2.39
C TYR A 90 -10.77 24.91 3.40
N THR A 91 -11.06 25.20 4.67
CA THR A 91 -11.05 24.21 5.75
C THR A 91 -12.39 24.24 6.47
N SER A 92 -13.09 23.11 6.49
CA SER A 92 -14.34 22.95 7.24
C SER A 92 -14.13 22.14 8.52
N LYS A 93 -15.19 22.04 9.35
CA LYS A 93 -15.24 21.13 10.50
C LYS A 93 -15.02 19.65 10.15
N TYR A 94 -15.18 19.25 8.90
CA TYR A 94 -15.06 17.87 8.45
C TYR A 94 -13.61 17.43 8.18
N LEU A 95 -12.65 18.35 8.18
CA LEU A 95 -11.23 18.00 8.03
C LEU A 95 -10.80 17.03 9.15
N GLY A 96 -10.21 15.90 8.79
CA GLY A 96 -9.84 14.84 9.73
C GLY A 96 -10.88 13.72 9.89
N MET A 97 -12.03 13.76 9.21
CA MET A 97 -12.99 12.64 9.20
C MET A 97 -12.53 11.46 8.35
N THR A 98 -11.77 11.74 7.29
CA THR A 98 -11.26 10.73 6.35
C THR A 98 -9.75 10.84 6.27
N LEU A 99 -9.08 9.73 6.54
CA LEU A 99 -7.65 9.54 6.33
C LEU A 99 -7.47 8.17 5.68
N ALA A 100 -6.74 8.14 4.58
CA ALA A 100 -6.34 6.93 3.92
C ALA A 100 -4.89 7.11 3.48
N THR A 101 -4.11 6.03 3.57
CA THR A 101 -2.84 5.93 2.88
C THR A 101 -3.02 4.98 1.73
N ASP A 102 -2.32 5.25 0.63
CA ASP A 102 -2.00 4.16 -0.27
C ASP A 102 -0.99 3.26 0.45
N PRO A 103 -1.29 1.99 0.74
CA PRO A 103 -0.33 1.08 1.37
C PRO A 103 0.89 0.85 0.47
N THR A 104 0.80 1.22 -0.81
CA THR A 104 1.91 1.10 -1.73
C THR A 104 2.91 2.24 -1.58
N ASP A 105 2.58 3.49 -1.23
CA ASP A 105 3.59 4.56 -1.04
C ASP A 105 4.66 4.63 -2.17
N GLY A 106 4.28 4.33 -3.43
CA GLY A 106 5.25 4.17 -4.53
C GLY A 106 6.08 2.88 -4.53
N SER A 107 5.62 1.83 -3.84
CA SER A 107 6.22 0.50 -3.71
C SER A 107 5.98 -0.36 -4.93
N ILE A 108 5.24 0.10 -5.94
CA ILE A 108 5.11 -0.63 -7.18
C ILE A 108 6.25 -0.18 -8.08
N LEU A 109 7.18 -1.09 -8.33
CA LEU A 109 8.22 -0.89 -9.32
C LEU A 109 7.79 -1.57 -10.61
N PHE A 110 8.07 -0.93 -11.73
CA PHE A 110 7.73 -1.45 -13.04
C PHE A 110 9.00 -1.83 -13.78
N ALA A 111 8.87 -2.86 -14.62
CA ALA A 111 9.76 -3.16 -15.72
C ALA A 111 8.86 -3.42 -16.94
N ALA A 112 9.35 -3.13 -18.14
CA ALA A 112 8.62 -3.43 -19.37
C ALA A 112 9.46 -4.30 -20.29
N VAL A 113 8.84 -5.35 -20.82
CA VAL A 113 9.42 -6.21 -21.84
C VAL A 113 8.52 -6.18 -23.05
N GLN A 114 9.09 -5.87 -24.21
CA GLN A 114 8.45 -6.11 -25.48
C GLN A 114 8.81 -7.51 -25.96
N PHE A 115 7.83 -8.26 -26.45
CA PHE A 115 8.07 -9.55 -27.07
C PHE A 115 7.42 -9.63 -28.45
N SER A 116 8.02 -10.48 -29.28
CA SER A 116 7.49 -10.89 -30.57
C SER A 116 8.11 -12.25 -30.91
N THR A 117 8.94 -12.38 -31.95
CA THR A 117 9.82 -13.56 -32.11
C THR A 117 10.92 -13.60 -31.05
N SER A 118 11.42 -12.42 -30.64
CA SER A 118 12.43 -12.24 -29.59
C SER A 118 11.89 -11.40 -28.43
N TYR A 119 12.70 -11.21 -27.39
CA TYR A 119 12.33 -10.52 -26.14
C TYR A 119 13.31 -9.39 -25.88
N LYS A 120 12.80 -8.22 -25.48
CA LYS A 120 13.64 -7.06 -25.15
C LYS A 120 13.09 -6.36 -23.91
N THR A 121 13.92 -6.27 -22.89
CA THR A 121 13.66 -5.38 -21.74
C THR A 121 13.82 -3.94 -22.22
N GLU A 122 12.72 -3.19 -22.22
CA GLU A 122 12.69 -1.77 -22.63
C GLU A 122 13.14 -0.86 -21.49
N PHE A 123 12.80 -1.23 -20.26
CA PHE A 123 13.39 -0.69 -19.03
C PHE A 123 13.24 -1.69 -17.89
N ASP A 124 14.19 -1.67 -16.95
CA ASP A 124 14.16 -2.50 -15.74
C ASP A 124 13.66 -1.76 -14.50
N PHE A 125 13.59 -2.45 -13.36
CA PHE A 125 13.12 -1.85 -12.11
C PHE A 125 14.05 -0.74 -11.62
N SER A 126 15.36 -0.85 -11.86
CA SER A 126 16.34 0.17 -11.48
C SER A 126 16.19 1.44 -12.32
N ASP A 127 15.93 1.31 -13.62
CA ASP A 127 15.62 2.42 -14.52
C ASP A 127 14.34 3.13 -14.07
N TYR A 128 13.31 2.36 -13.71
CA TYR A 128 12.06 2.92 -13.18
C TYR A 128 12.30 3.71 -11.89
N VAL A 129 13.06 3.16 -10.94
CA VAL A 129 13.41 3.86 -9.69
C VAL A 129 14.15 5.17 -9.96
N LYS A 130 15.07 5.18 -10.93
CA LYS A 130 15.87 6.36 -11.29
C LYS A 130 15.07 7.45 -12.00
N ARG A 131 14.14 7.08 -12.89
CA ARG A 131 13.44 8.04 -13.77
C ARG A 131 12.04 8.38 -13.29
N LYS A 132 11.26 7.39 -12.84
CA LYS A 132 9.84 7.52 -12.45
C LYS A 132 8.97 8.30 -13.46
N ASP A 133 9.29 8.19 -14.74
CA ASP A 133 8.63 8.89 -15.84
C ASP A 133 8.36 7.90 -16.98
N PRO A 134 7.11 7.41 -17.13
CA PRO A 134 6.75 6.43 -18.15
C PRO A 134 6.99 6.91 -19.58
N ASP A 135 6.75 8.20 -19.87
CA ASP A 135 6.91 8.75 -21.21
C ASP A 135 8.38 8.73 -21.62
N ALA A 136 9.28 9.07 -20.70
CA ALA A 136 10.72 8.99 -20.95
C ALA A 136 11.23 7.55 -21.06
N LEU A 137 10.72 6.63 -20.24
CA LEU A 137 11.14 5.22 -20.21
C LEU A 137 10.71 4.49 -21.48
N LEU A 138 9.51 4.78 -22.00
CA LEU A 138 8.96 4.13 -23.19
C LEU A 138 9.27 4.87 -24.51
N LYS A 139 9.94 6.03 -24.44
CA LYS A 139 10.20 6.89 -25.61
C LYS A 139 10.88 6.19 -26.79
N HIS A 140 11.73 5.20 -26.51
CA HIS A 140 12.56 4.54 -27.53
C HIS A 140 12.07 3.14 -27.91
N VAL A 141 10.89 2.74 -27.44
CA VAL A 141 10.29 1.46 -27.83
C VAL A 141 10.00 1.48 -29.33
N LYS A 142 10.43 0.44 -30.03
CA LYS A 142 10.21 0.28 -31.48
C LYS A 142 9.43 -0.99 -31.70
N HIS A 143 8.32 -0.89 -32.42
CA HIS A 143 7.50 -2.06 -32.71
C HIS A 143 8.30 -3.15 -33.44
N MET A 144 8.30 -4.38 -32.89
CA MET A 144 9.06 -5.51 -33.43
C MET A 144 8.48 -6.07 -34.73
N LEU A 145 7.16 -6.01 -34.95
CA LEU A 145 6.50 -6.44 -36.20
C LEU A 145 6.81 -7.89 -36.63
N LEU A 146 6.95 -8.82 -35.69
CA LEU A 146 7.19 -10.25 -35.97
C LEU A 146 6.12 -11.14 -35.31
N LEU A 147 6.46 -12.38 -34.92
CA LEU A 147 5.54 -13.39 -34.37
C LEU A 147 5.16 -13.12 -32.89
N THR A 148 4.53 -14.10 -32.22
CA THR A 148 3.96 -13.95 -30.87
C THR A 148 4.45 -15.09 -29.96
N ASN A 149 5.76 -15.14 -29.67
CA ASN A 149 6.36 -16.20 -28.86
C ASN A 149 6.10 -16.00 -27.35
N THR A 150 4.87 -16.27 -26.92
CA THR A 150 4.37 -16.02 -25.58
C THR A 150 4.99 -16.94 -24.52
N PHE A 151 5.19 -18.23 -24.81
CA PHE A 151 5.77 -19.16 -23.82
C PHE A 151 7.21 -18.76 -23.48
N GLY A 152 8.02 -18.48 -24.51
CA GLY A 152 9.38 -18.02 -24.30
C GLY A 152 9.44 -16.64 -23.64
N ALA A 153 8.52 -15.72 -23.95
CA ALA A 153 8.48 -14.40 -23.30
C ALA A 153 8.20 -14.49 -21.80
N ILE A 154 7.28 -15.35 -21.38
CA ILE A 154 6.98 -15.56 -19.96
C ILE A 154 8.19 -16.16 -19.23
N ASN A 155 8.87 -17.14 -19.84
CA ASN A 155 10.08 -17.72 -19.26
C ASN A 155 11.22 -16.68 -19.17
N TYR A 156 11.42 -15.88 -20.22
CA TYR A 156 12.39 -14.78 -20.21
C TYR A 156 12.13 -13.79 -19.06
N VAL A 157 10.87 -13.38 -18.85
CA VAL A 157 10.54 -12.49 -17.73
C VAL A 157 10.88 -13.14 -16.38
N ALA A 158 10.57 -14.43 -16.22
CA ALA A 158 10.82 -15.15 -14.98
C ALA A 158 12.31 -15.29 -14.65
N THR A 159 13.17 -15.52 -15.65
CA THR A 159 14.60 -15.77 -15.42
C THR A 159 15.46 -14.52 -15.57
N GLU A 160 15.10 -13.59 -16.47
CA GLU A 160 15.97 -12.47 -16.85
C GLU A 160 15.52 -11.11 -16.29
N VAL A 161 14.25 -10.93 -15.88
CA VAL A 161 13.73 -9.62 -15.48
C VAL A 161 13.56 -9.49 -13.98
N PHE A 162 12.98 -10.50 -13.32
CA PHE A 162 12.82 -10.52 -11.85
C PHE A 162 14.13 -10.87 -11.12
N ARG A 163 15.17 -10.07 -11.39
CA ARG A 163 16.54 -10.20 -10.89
C ARG A 163 16.89 -9.05 -9.97
N GLU A 164 17.52 -9.34 -8.83
CA GLU A 164 17.85 -8.32 -7.81
C GLU A 164 18.84 -7.28 -8.34
N GLU A 165 19.78 -7.70 -9.18
CA GLU A 165 20.73 -6.84 -9.89
C GLU A 165 20.07 -5.87 -10.88
N LEU A 166 18.83 -6.16 -11.30
CA LEU A 166 18.00 -5.27 -12.13
C LEU A 166 17.02 -4.44 -11.28
N GLY A 167 17.12 -4.50 -9.95
CA GLY A 167 16.31 -3.74 -9.01
C GLY A 167 15.01 -4.43 -8.58
N ALA A 168 14.82 -5.71 -8.93
CA ALA A 168 13.72 -6.49 -8.37
C ALA A 168 13.94 -6.66 -6.85
N ARG A 169 12.86 -6.56 -6.07
CA ARG A 169 12.93 -6.74 -4.61
C ARG A 169 12.52 -8.16 -4.24
N PRO A 170 13.32 -8.91 -3.46
CA PRO A 170 13.03 -10.30 -3.15
C PRO A 170 11.81 -10.48 -2.23
N ASP A 171 11.47 -9.47 -1.43
CA ASP A 171 10.32 -9.43 -0.52
C ASP A 171 9.03 -8.94 -1.19
N ALA A 172 9.10 -8.49 -2.44
CA ALA A 172 7.94 -7.98 -3.17
C ALA A 172 7.16 -9.08 -3.89
N THR A 173 5.83 -8.95 -3.88
CA THR A 173 4.95 -9.78 -4.71
C THR A 173 5.26 -9.57 -6.19
N LYS A 174 5.54 -10.66 -6.91
CA LYS A 174 5.79 -10.64 -8.36
C LYS A 174 4.48 -10.70 -9.13
N VAL A 175 4.23 -9.69 -9.97
CA VAL A 175 3.05 -9.62 -10.83
C VAL A 175 3.50 -9.43 -12.28
N LEU A 176 2.93 -10.21 -13.18
CA LEU A 176 3.14 -10.11 -14.62
C LEU A 176 1.81 -9.82 -15.32
N ILE A 177 1.76 -8.71 -16.06
CA ILE A 177 0.64 -8.34 -16.93
C ILE A 177 1.08 -8.57 -18.38
N ILE A 178 0.37 -9.47 -19.06
CA ILE A 178 0.62 -9.82 -20.45
C ILE A 178 -0.43 -9.14 -21.30
N ILE A 179 -0.01 -8.44 -22.35
CA ILE A 179 -0.90 -7.80 -23.33
C ILE A 179 -0.54 -8.40 -24.68
N THR A 180 -1.53 -9.00 -25.35
CA THR A 180 -1.35 -9.66 -26.66
C THR A 180 -2.58 -9.43 -27.52
N ASP A 181 -2.42 -9.37 -28.83
CA ASP A 181 -3.50 -9.26 -29.80
C ASP A 181 -3.74 -10.54 -30.61
N GLY A 182 -2.94 -11.58 -30.35
CA GLY A 182 -3.05 -12.88 -31.02
C GLY A 182 -2.71 -14.06 -30.13
N GLU A 183 -2.95 -15.25 -30.67
CA GLU A 183 -2.55 -16.51 -30.07
C GLU A 183 -1.02 -16.69 -30.10
N ALA A 184 -0.50 -17.53 -29.19
CA ALA A 184 0.92 -17.83 -29.16
C ALA A 184 1.35 -18.60 -30.41
N THR A 185 2.49 -18.21 -30.99
CA THR A 185 3.09 -18.91 -32.14
C THR A 185 4.10 -19.98 -31.74
N ASP A 186 4.51 -19.98 -30.47
CA ASP A 186 5.36 -21.00 -29.87
C ASP A 186 4.56 -21.94 -28.97
N SER A 187 5.23 -22.99 -28.46
CA SER A 187 4.64 -23.97 -27.55
C SER A 187 5.64 -24.36 -26.47
N GLY A 188 5.15 -24.75 -25.29
CA GLY A 188 6.00 -25.15 -24.17
C GLY A 188 5.27 -25.14 -22.84
N ASN A 189 6.01 -24.92 -21.76
CA ASN A 189 5.48 -24.67 -20.42
C ASN A 189 6.05 -23.36 -19.85
N ILE A 190 5.44 -22.88 -18.77
CA ILE A 190 5.83 -21.65 -18.07
C ILE A 190 6.15 -21.93 -16.61
N ASP A 191 6.77 -23.09 -16.36
CA ASP A 191 7.02 -23.59 -15.01
C ASP A 191 7.97 -22.67 -14.22
N ALA A 192 8.91 -22.00 -14.91
CA ALA A 192 9.78 -21.00 -14.32
C ALA A 192 9.02 -19.80 -13.73
N ALA A 193 7.79 -19.54 -14.21
CA ALA A 193 6.96 -18.43 -13.78
C ALA A 193 5.85 -18.85 -12.79
N LYS A 194 5.92 -20.05 -12.19
CA LYS A 194 4.87 -20.58 -11.29
C LYS A 194 4.57 -19.65 -10.11
N ASP A 195 5.60 -19.02 -9.54
CA ASP A 195 5.50 -18.14 -8.37
C ASP A 195 5.14 -16.69 -8.72
N ILE A 196 4.78 -16.42 -9.98
CA ILE A 196 4.40 -15.09 -10.47
C ILE A 196 2.88 -15.05 -10.63
N ILE A 197 2.24 -14.05 -10.01
CA ILE A 197 0.81 -13.76 -10.25
C ILE A 197 0.69 -13.20 -11.67
N ARG A 198 -0.14 -13.83 -12.49
CA ARG A 198 -0.21 -13.55 -13.94
C ARG A 198 -1.61 -13.12 -14.35
N TYR A 199 -1.68 -12.03 -15.10
CA TYR A 199 -2.88 -11.55 -15.78
C TYR A 199 -2.59 -11.48 -17.28
N ILE A 200 -3.57 -11.85 -18.11
CA ILE A 200 -3.47 -11.74 -19.56
C ILE A 200 -4.64 -10.93 -20.10
N ILE A 201 -4.33 -10.00 -21.00
CA ILE A 201 -5.28 -9.12 -21.68
C ILE A 201 -5.14 -9.39 -23.17
N GLY A 202 -6.18 -10.00 -23.74
CA GLY A 202 -6.34 -10.13 -25.19
C GLY A 202 -6.96 -8.86 -25.76
N VAL A 203 -6.35 -8.28 -26.79
CA VAL A 203 -6.85 -7.10 -27.51
C VAL A 203 -7.20 -7.50 -28.94
N GLY A 204 -8.45 -7.35 -29.35
CA GLY A 204 -8.92 -7.74 -30.67
C GLY A 204 -10.24 -7.07 -31.01
#